data_AF-A0A645IMQ7-F1
#
_entry.id   AF-A0A645IMQ7-F1
#
_cell.length_a   1.000
_cell.length_b   1.000
_cell.length_c   1.000
_cell.angle_alpha   90.00
_cell.angle_beta   90.00
_cell.angle_gamma   90.00
#
_symmetry.space_group_name_H-M   'P 1'
#
loop_
_entity.id
_entity.type
_entity.pdbx_description
1 polymer ?
#
loop_
_entity_poly.entity_id
_entity_poly.type
_entity_poly.pdbx_seq_one_letter_code
_entity_poly.pdbx_strand_id
1 'polypeptide(L)' 'MTALQKNEDDLLLRLWEQAGMGGEVTITLPESFRYKKAILCNLRNVKLENEINITGQKLRLNIDANAPVTILLTAQ' A
#
# COMPACT_ATOMS: atom_id res chain seq x y z
N MET A 1 9.01 10.77 -0.29
CA MET A 1 7.94 11.28 -1.16
C MET A 1 6.80 10.29 -1.18
N THR A 2 5.59 10.75 -0.86
CA THR A 2 4.37 9.92 -0.83
C THR A 2 3.47 10.33 -1.99
N ALA A 3 2.83 9.37 -2.66
CA ALA A 3 1.91 9.63 -3.78
C ALA A 3 0.63 8.82 -3.64
N LEU A 4 -0.50 9.39 -4.07
CA LEU A 4 -1.81 8.75 -4.09
C LEU A 4 -2.46 8.99 -5.46
N GLN A 5 -2.90 7.92 -6.11
CA GLN A 5 -3.56 7.95 -7.40
C GLN A 5 -4.82 7.09 -7.37
N LYS A 6 -5.94 7.65 -7.81
CA LYS A 6 -7.21 6.93 -7.97
C LYS A 6 -7.39 6.51 -9.43
N ASN A 7 -7.69 5.24 -9.66
CA ASN A 7 -8.19 4.69 -10.91
C ASN A 7 -9.69 4.36 -10.74
N GLU A 8 -10.37 3.87 -11.77
CA GLU A 8 -11.83 3.66 -11.77
C GLU A 8 -12.32 2.97 -10.48
N ASP A 9 -11.82 1.76 -10.21
CA ASP A 9 -12.17 0.96 -9.03
C ASP A 9 -11.03 0.78 -8.02
N ASP A 10 -9.81 1.17 -8.37
CA ASP A 10 -8.60 0.92 -7.56
C ASP A 10 -7.95 2.20 -7.05
N LEU A 11 -7.20 2.07 -5.95
CA LEU A 11 -6.38 3.15 -5.40
C LEU A 11 -4.91 2.72 -5.29
N LEU A 12 -4.02 3.46 -5.96
CA LEU A 12 -2.59 3.26 -5.88
C LEU A 12 -1.98 4.23 -4.85
N LEU A 13 -1.35 3.68 -3.83
CA LEU A 13 -0.65 4.40 -2.77
C LEU A 13 0.84 4.07 -2.85
N ARG A 14 1.70 5.09 -2.86
CA ARG A 14 3.14 4.94 -2.75
C ARG A 14 3.65 5.62 -1.49
N LEU A 15 4.30 4.86 -0.63
CA LEU A 15 4.99 5.36 0.56
C LEU A 15 6.49 5.29 0.33
N TRP A 16 7.25 6.18 0.95
CA TRP A 16 8.70 6.18 0.91
C TRP A 16 9.24 6.35 2.32
N GLU A 17 10.07 5.41 2.76
CA GLU A 17 10.80 5.53 4.02
C GLU A 17 11.95 6.52 3.84
N GLN A 18 11.88 7.67 4.54
CA GLN A 18 12.84 8.78 4.39
C GLN A 18 13.90 8.84 5.49
N ALA A 19 13.72 8.12 6.60
CA ALA A 19 14.63 8.15 7.75
C ALA A 19 15.84 7.22 7.60
N GLY A 20 15.87 6.37 6.56
CA GLY A 20 16.90 5.37 6.33
C GLY A 20 16.77 4.15 7.23
N MET A 21 15.61 3.95 7.86
CA MET A 21 15.32 2.83 8.76
C MET A 21 14.06 2.12 8.29
N GLY A 22 14.22 0.88 7.81
CA GLY A 22 13.09 0.03 7.46
C GLY A 22 12.31 -0.45 8.69
N GLY A 23 11.09 -0.94 8.48
CA GLY A 23 10.26 -1.49 9.56
C GLY A 23 8.81 -1.71 9.17
N GLU A 24 8.01 -2.20 10.13
CA GLU A 24 6.57 -2.35 9.95
C GLU A 24 5.89 -0.98 9.99
N VAL A 25 5.06 -0.71 9.00
CA VAL A 25 4.15 0.43 8.95
C VAL A 25 2.71 -0.05 8.98
N THR A 26 1.86 0.71 9.69
CA THR A 26 0.41 0.50 9.71
C THR A 26 -0.27 1.66 9.01
N ILE A 27 -0.94 1.38 7.90
CA ILE A 27 -1.81 2.33 7.20
C ILE A 27 -3.22 2.15 7.76
N THR A 28 -3.79 3.21 8.31
CA THR A 28 -5.18 3.23 8.79
C THR A 28 -6.08 3.80 7.71
N LEU A 29 -7.08 3.02 7.30
CA LEU A 29 -8.05 3.39 6.27
C LEU A 29 -9.31 3.98 6.92
N PRO A 30 -10.00 4.91 6.25
CA PRO A 30 -11.29 5.42 6.72
C PRO A 30 -12.35 4.31 6.88
N GLU A 31 -13.32 4.48 7.76
CA GLU A 31 -14.41 3.51 7.94
C GLU A 31 -15.23 3.28 6.65
N SER A 32 -15.30 4.29 5.78
CA SER A 32 -15.97 4.22 4.48
C SER A 32 -15.20 3.42 3.42
N PHE A 33 -13.97 3.00 3.68
CA PHE A 33 -13.16 2.23 2.73
C PHE A 33 -13.65 0.79 2.61
N ARG A 34 -13.86 0.35 1.36
CA ARG A 34 -14.45 -0.96 1.06
C ARG A 34 -13.44 -2.05 0.71
N TYR A 35 -12.19 -1.68 0.43
CA TYR A 35 -11.14 -2.63 0.03
C TYR A 35 -10.81 -3.62 1.16
N LYS A 36 -10.69 -4.90 0.79
CA LYS A 36 -10.34 -5.99 1.72
C LYS A 36 -8.94 -6.53 1.48
N LYS A 37 -8.35 -6.21 0.32
CA LYS A 37 -7.02 -6.65 -0.08
C LYS A 37 -6.21 -5.48 -0.60
N ALA A 38 -4.90 -5.65 -0.49
CA ALA A 38 -3.89 -4.80 -1.07
C ALA A 38 -2.89 -5.68 -1.84
N ILE A 39 -2.44 -5.23 -3.00
CA ILE A 39 -1.45 -5.93 -3.82
C ILE A 39 -0.21 -5.06 -3.88
N LEU A 40 0.97 -5.62 -3.64
CA LEU A 40 2.21 -4.88 -3.83
C LEU A 40 2.46 -4.67 -5.33
N CYS A 41 2.98 -3.50 -5.68
CA CYS A 41 3.34 -3.14 -7.05
C CYS A 41 4.79 -2.70 -7.12
N ASN A 42 5.40 -2.86 -8.29
CA ASN A 42 6.66 -2.19 -8.60
C ASN A 42 6.44 -0.69 -8.89
N LEU A 43 7.53 0.05 -9.14
CA LEU A 43 7.47 1.49 -9.42
C LEU A 43 6.74 1.87 -10.73
N ARG A 44 6.48 0.90 -11.61
CA ARG A 44 5.70 1.05 -12.84
C ARG A 44 4.25 0.57 -12.68
N ASN A 45 3.80 0.38 -11.44
CA ASN A 45 2.44 -0.04 -11.08
C ASN A 45 2.07 -1.47 -11.54
N VAL A 46 3.06 -2.31 -11.86
CA VAL A 46 2.82 -3.72 -12.19
C VAL A 46 2.65 -4.50 -10.89
N LYS A 47 1.56 -5.27 -10.77
CA LYS A 47 1.25 -6.14 -9.63
C LYS A 47 2.37 -7.16 -9.41
N LEU A 48 2.74 -7.36 -8.16
CA LEU A 48 3.62 -8.43 -7.68
C LEU A 48 2.75 -9.56 -7.09
N GLU A 49 3.33 -10.74 -6.84
CA GLU A 49 2.58 -11.90 -6.33
C GLU A 49 2.13 -11.76 -4.87
N ASN A 50 2.61 -10.74 -4.16
CA ASN A 50 2.33 -10.55 -2.73
C ASN A 50 1.02 -9.78 -2.52
N GLU A 51 -0.02 -10.49 -2.09
CA GLU A 51 -1.26 -9.92 -1.57
C GLU A 51 -1.20 -9.77 -0.04
N ILE A 52 -1.83 -8.71 0.48
CA ILE A 52 -1.91 -8.40 1.89
C ILE A 52 -3.37 -8.17 2.26
N ASN A 53 -3.85 -8.87 3.29
CA ASN A 53 -5.20 -8.70 3.80
C ASN A 53 -5.33 -7.41 4.61
N ILE A 54 -6.42 -6.69 4.40
CA ILE A 54 -6.80 -5.52 5.20
C ILE A 54 -7.72 -6.01 6.32
N THR A 55 -7.29 -5.84 7.57
CA THR A 55 -8.00 -6.32 8.75
C THR A 55 -8.31 -5.16 9.69
N GLY A 56 -9.57 -5.01 10.12
CA GLY A 56 -9.97 -3.92 11.02
C GLY A 56 -9.63 -2.52 10.48
N GLN A 57 -9.81 -2.28 9.19
CA GLN A 57 -9.42 -1.05 8.47
C GLN A 57 -7.92 -0.72 8.54
N LYS A 58 -7.08 -1.70 8.86
CA LYS A 58 -5.63 -1.54 8.93
C LYS A 58 -4.96 -2.42 7.89
N LEU A 59 -4.01 -1.83 7.19
CA LEU A 59 -3.06 -2.52 6.34
C LEU A 59 -1.69 -2.44 7.01
N ARG A 60 -1.09 -3.61 7.26
CA ARG A 60 0.25 -3.71 7.86
C ARG A 60 1.20 -4.29 6.82
N LEU A 61 2.38 -3.69 6.70
CA LEU A 61 3.42 -4.15 5.79
C LEU A 61 4.79 -3.66 6.26
N ASN A 62 5.85 -4.32 5.82
CA ASN A 62 7.20 -3.81 6.00
C ASN A 62 7.58 -2.88 4.83
N ILE A 63 8.30 -1.81 5.15
CA ILE A 63 8.98 -0.96 4.19
C ILE A 63 10.49 -1.07 4.43
N ASP A 64 11.27 -1.22 3.37
CA ASP A 64 12.73 -1.29 3.48
C ASP A 64 13.34 0.11 3.65
N ALA A 65 14.52 0.16 4.26
CA ALA A 65 15.27 1.40 4.45
C ALA A 65 15.54 2.09 3.10
N ASN A 66 15.26 3.40 3.01
CA ASN A 66 15.45 4.20 1.80
C ASN A 66 14.72 3.65 0.56
N ALA A 67 13.65 2.88 0.74
CA ALA A 67 12.92 2.25 -0.35
C ALA A 67 11.47 2.75 -0.44
N PRO A 68 10.90 2.80 -1.66
CA PRO A 68 9.48 2.94 -1.84
C PRO A 68 8.77 1.61 -1.62
N VAL A 69 7.51 1.69 -1.19
CA VAL A 69 6.54 0.63 -1.40
C VAL A 69 5.35 1.19 -2.16
N THR A 70 4.94 0.49 -3.23
CA THR A 70 3.73 0.82 -3.98
C THR A 70 2.68 -0.25 -3.72
N ILE A 71 1.47 0.20 -3.42
CA ILE A 71 0.37 -0.63 -2.95
C ILE A 71 -0.85 -0.29 -3.80
N LEU A 72 -1.48 -1.31 -4.37
CA LEU A 72 -2.78 -1.19 -5.04
C LEU A 72 -3.85 -1.71 -4.08
N LEU A 73 -4.74 -0.83 -3.62
CA LEU A 73 -5.95 -1.21 -2.89
C LEU A 73 -7.04 -1.51 -3.92
N THR A 74 -7.55 -2.74 -3.90
CA THR A 74 -8.51 -3.25 -4.90
C THR A 74 -9.63 -4.03 -4.22
N ALA A 75 -10.80 -4.07 -4.89
CA ALA A 75 -12.00 -4.75 -4.39
C ALA A 75 -12.11 -6.21 -4.89
N GLN A 76 -11.16 -6.67 -5.71
CA GLN A 76 -11.11 -8.03 -6.30
C GLN A 76 -10.91 -9.15 -5.27
#